data_AF-A0A813DS90-F1
#
_entry.id   AF-A0A813DS90-F1
#
_cell.length_a   1.000
_cell.length_b   1.000
_cell.length_c   1.000
_cell.angle_alpha   90.00
_cell.angle_beta   90.00
_cell.angle_gamma   90.00
#
_symmetry.space_group_name_H-M   'P 1'
#
loop_
_entity.id
_entity.type
_entity.pdbx_description
1 polymer ?
#
loop_
_entity_poly.entity_id
_entity_poly.type
_entity_poly.pdbx_seq_one_letter_code
_entity_poly.pdbx_strand_id
1 'polypeptide(L)'
;MLEAARAVGSSLLLLAILIYMFGIVMHMFLSSNEELADRFGTLALCMWTLLLDGALTSETKPTLEALLSEEEYAMVFIFLCFIFLSCLTVMNMLIGVLCEVVSAVKQLEEQTAAHELVKGTVLVLLKQLDVDESGDISKEEMPLVFIFPTAFFFFLGRVFFFLGRFSVPTGCLSVCLS
;
A
#
# COMPACT_ATOMS: atom_id res chain seq x y z
N MET A 1 1.89 6.60 9.66
CA MET A 1 2.46 5.41 10.34
C MET A 1 1.38 4.51 10.95
N LEU A 2 0.40 5.04 11.70
CA LEU A 2 -0.69 4.23 12.26
C LEU A 2 -1.59 3.60 11.17
N GLU A 3 -1.76 4.26 10.01
CA GLU A 3 -2.55 3.72 8.89
C GLU A 3 -1.92 2.45 8.28
N ALA A 4 -0.62 2.46 8.03
CA ALA A 4 0.12 1.28 7.59
C ALA A 4 0.07 0.13 8.62
N ALA A 5 0.13 0.45 9.92
CA ALA A 5 0.01 -0.55 10.98
C ALA A 5 -1.35 -1.26 11.00
N ARG A 6 -2.43 -0.58 10.57
CA ARG A 6 -3.77 -1.18 10.50
C ARG A 6 -3.88 -2.24 9.40
N ALA A 7 -3.24 -2.00 8.25
CA ALA A 7 -3.19 -2.97 7.15
C ALA A 7 -2.35 -4.21 7.51
N VAL A 8 -1.19 -3.99 8.12
CA VAL A 8 -0.32 -5.07 8.60
C VAL A 8 -0.99 -5.86 9.73
N GLY A 9 -1.68 -5.19 10.66
CA GLY A 9 -2.36 -5.83 11.77
C GLY A 9 -3.47 -6.81 11.34
N SER A 10 -4.24 -6.47 10.30
CA SER A 10 -5.25 -7.38 9.75
C SER A 10 -4.64 -8.66 9.18
N SER A 11 -3.48 -8.55 8.52
CA SER A 11 -2.77 -9.70 7.95
C SER A 11 -2.11 -10.56 9.03
N LEU A 12 -1.58 -9.92 10.07
CA LEU A 12 -1.02 -10.60 11.25
C LEU A 12 -2.07 -11.40 12.01
N LEU A 13 -3.29 -10.86 12.13
CA LEU A 13 -4.41 -11.56 12.79
C LEU A 13 -4.85 -12.79 11.99
N LEU A 14 -4.89 -12.70 10.67
CA LEU A 14 -5.18 -13.86 9.80
C LEU A 14 -4.10 -14.93 9.93
N LEU A 15 -2.82 -14.53 9.97
CA LEU A 15 -1.70 -15.45 10.21
C LEU A 15 -1.79 -16.11 11.59
N ALA A 16 -2.18 -15.38 12.64
CA ALA A 16 -2.34 -15.92 13.99
C ALA A 16 -3.46 -16.98 14.06
N ILE A 17 -4.59 -16.76 13.37
CA ILE A 17 -5.67 -17.75 13.28
C ILE A 17 -5.19 -19.02 12.56
N LEU A 18 -4.44 -18.86 11.46
CA LEU A 18 -3.86 -20.00 10.75
C LEU A 18 -2.89 -20.79 11.64
N ILE A 19 -1.96 -20.12 12.32
CA ILE A 19 -1.01 -20.77 13.25
C ILE A 19 -1.77 -21.52 14.35
N TYR A 20 -2.84 -20.94 14.89
CA TYR A 20 -3.64 -21.59 15.91
C TYR A 20 -4.34 -22.86 15.39
N MET A 21 -5.00 -22.79 14.24
CA MET A 21 -5.70 -23.93 13.63
C MET A 21 -4.74 -25.07 13.29
N PHE A 22 -3.64 -24.78 12.58
CA PHE A 22 -2.65 -25.80 12.24
C PHE A 22 -1.88 -26.29 13.47
N GLY A 23 -1.67 -25.43 14.47
CA GLY A 23 -1.03 -25.78 15.74
C GLY A 23 -1.82 -26.78 16.56
N ILE A 24 -3.16 -26.65 16.62
CA ILE A 24 -4.01 -27.65 17.27
C ILE A 24 -3.95 -28.98 16.53
N VAL A 25 -4.05 -28.96 15.20
CA VAL A 25 -4.01 -30.19 14.39
C VAL A 25 -2.69 -30.92 14.61
N MET A 26 -1.56 -30.24 14.44
CA MET A 26 -0.24 -30.84 14.65
C MET A 26 -0.07 -31.35 16.09
N HIS A 27 -0.44 -30.55 17.09
CA HIS A 27 -0.32 -30.96 18.49
C HIS A 27 -1.19 -32.20 18.80
N MET A 28 -2.40 -32.30 18.24
CA MET A 28 -3.29 -33.44 18.49
C MET A 28 -2.72 -34.76 17.97
N PHE A 29 -2.06 -34.75 16.81
CA PHE A 29 -1.49 -35.96 16.22
C PHE A 29 -0.10 -36.29 16.74
N LEU A 30 0.75 -35.28 16.96
CA LEU A 30 2.14 -35.48 17.39
C LEU A 30 2.32 -35.64 18.91
N SER A 31 1.31 -35.30 19.71
CA SER A 31 1.37 -35.44 21.19
C SER A 31 1.63 -36.88 21.65
N SER A 32 1.40 -37.86 20.77
CA SER A 32 1.65 -39.28 21.07
C SER A 32 3.13 -39.69 21.01
N ASN A 33 4.00 -38.90 20.37
CA ASN A 33 5.39 -39.27 20.12
C ASN A 33 6.34 -38.57 21.10
N GLU A 34 7.04 -39.34 21.95
CA GLU A 34 7.98 -38.80 22.94
C GLU A 34 9.17 -38.06 22.29
N GLU A 35 9.63 -38.49 21.11
CA GLU A 35 10.75 -37.83 20.41
C GLU A 35 10.42 -36.42 19.92
N LEU A 36 9.14 -36.16 19.60
CA LEU A 36 8.67 -34.83 19.16
C LEU A 36 8.11 -34.00 20.31
N ALA A 37 8.07 -34.52 21.54
CA ALA A 37 7.53 -33.83 22.70
C ALA A 37 8.27 -32.52 23.02
N ASP A 38 9.58 -32.46 22.73
CA ASP A 38 10.38 -31.25 22.94
C ASP A 38 9.96 -30.08 22.03
N ARG A 39 9.37 -30.36 20.86
CA ARG A 39 8.92 -29.33 19.88
C ARG A 39 7.41 -29.19 19.79
N PHE A 40 6.66 -30.23 20.14
CA PHE A 40 5.21 -30.33 19.96
C PHE A 40 4.46 -30.75 21.23
N GLY A 41 5.14 -30.91 22.37
CA GLY A 41 4.55 -31.41 23.61
C GLY A 41 3.56 -30.45 24.28
N THR A 42 3.60 -29.15 23.99
CA THR A 42 2.56 -28.21 24.42
C THR A 42 2.06 -27.39 23.24
N LEU A 43 0.78 -26.98 23.30
CA LEU A 43 0.17 -26.16 22.25
C LEU A 43 0.95 -24.86 22.02
N ALA A 44 1.40 -24.20 23.09
CA ALA A 44 2.16 -22.96 22.99
C ALA A 44 3.51 -23.16 22.27
N LEU A 45 4.18 -24.28 22.53
CA LEU A 45 5.48 -24.60 21.93
C LEU A 45 5.30 -25.04 20.47
N CYS A 46 4.23 -25.78 20.15
CA CYS A 46 3.82 -26.06 18.78
C CYS A 46 3.53 -24.77 18.00
N MET A 47 2.78 -23.84 18.58
CA MET A 47 2.51 -22.52 17.97
C MET A 47 3.81 -21.72 17.76
N TRP A 48 4.75 -21.78 18.70
CA TRP A 48 6.05 -21.13 18.59
C TRP A 48 6.89 -21.72 17.46
N THR A 49 6.97 -23.05 17.37
CA THR A 49 7.65 -23.77 16.28
C THR A 49 7.02 -23.46 14.93
N LEU A 50 5.69 -23.47 14.80
CA LEU A 50 4.99 -23.11 13.56
C LEU A 50 5.21 -21.65 13.16
N LEU A 51 5.22 -20.73 14.13
CA LEU A 51 5.52 -19.31 13.89
C LEU A 51 6.96 -19.14 13.35
N LEU A 52 7.97 -19.69 14.03
CA LEU A 52 9.37 -19.50 13.66
C LEU A 52 9.77 -20.32 12.43
N ASP A 53 9.48 -21.62 12.42
CA ASP A 53 9.97 -22.53 11.38
C ASP A 53 9.07 -22.53 10.15
N GLY A 54 7.78 -22.19 10.31
CA GLY A 54 6.81 -22.20 9.22
C GLY A 54 6.43 -20.82 8.69
N ALA A 55 6.15 -19.83 9.54
CA ALA A 55 5.80 -18.49 9.09
C ALA A 55 7.03 -17.59 8.82
N LEU A 56 8.06 -17.70 9.66
CA LEU A 56 9.31 -16.96 9.52
C LEU A 56 10.42 -17.77 8.83
N THR A 57 10.20 -19.07 8.61
CA THR A 57 11.14 -19.99 7.94
C THR A 57 12.56 -19.92 8.52
N SER A 58 12.69 -19.72 9.84
CA SER A 58 13.96 -19.56 10.52
C SER A 58 14.81 -20.83 10.41
N GLU A 59 14.29 -21.96 10.87
CA GLU A 59 14.99 -23.26 10.82
C GLU A 59 14.01 -24.40 10.49
N THR A 60 13.51 -24.44 9.25
CA THR A 60 12.53 -25.45 8.83
C THR A 60 13.10 -26.87 8.71
N LYS A 61 14.39 -27.01 8.39
CA LYS A 61 15.06 -28.31 8.19
C LYS A 61 14.97 -29.26 9.38
N PRO A 62 15.39 -28.88 10.60
CA PRO A 62 15.37 -29.81 11.74
C PRO A 62 13.96 -30.29 12.09
N THR A 63 12.95 -29.44 11.91
CA THR A 63 11.55 -29.81 12.15
C THR A 63 11.03 -30.79 11.09
N LEU A 64 11.42 -30.60 9.82
CA LEU A 64 11.04 -31.50 8.73
C LEU A 64 11.75 -32.86 8.83
N GLU A 65 13.03 -32.87 9.20
CA GLU A 65 13.82 -34.10 9.40
C GLU A 65 13.25 -34.94 10.55
N ALA A 66 12.88 -34.31 11.67
CA ALA A 66 12.24 -34.99 12.81
C ALA A 66 10.85 -35.57 12.45
N LEU A 67 10.08 -34.90 11.59
CA LEU A 67 8.81 -35.44 11.09
C LEU A 67 9.01 -36.62 10.14
N LEU A 68 10.10 -36.61 9.37
CA LEU A 68 10.40 -37.65 8.39
C LEU A 68 10.98 -38.90 9.05
N SER A 69 11.71 -38.76 10.17
CA SER A 69 12.25 -39.88 10.94
C SER A 69 11.16 -40.74 11.58
N GLU A 70 10.05 -40.12 12.00
CA GLU A 70 8.89 -40.80 12.59
C GLU A 70 7.92 -41.39 11.54
N GLU A 71 8.25 -41.33 10.26
CA GLU A 71 7.40 -41.80 9.15
C GLU A 71 6.01 -41.13 9.07
N GLU A 72 5.85 -39.95 9.69
CA GLU A 72 4.60 -39.17 9.74
C GLU A 72 4.38 -38.33 8.47
N TYR A 73 4.37 -38.99 7.31
CA TYR A 73 4.29 -38.33 6.00
C TYR A 73 3.05 -37.42 5.82
N ALA A 74 1.94 -37.76 6.47
CA ALA A 74 0.73 -36.94 6.44
C ALA A 74 0.94 -35.58 7.12
N MET A 75 1.66 -35.55 8.25
CA MET A 75 1.97 -34.34 8.99
C MET A 75 3.01 -33.49 8.26
N VAL A 76 3.99 -34.13 7.61
CA VAL A 76 4.93 -33.45 6.70
C VAL A 76 4.19 -32.70 5.60
N PHE A 77 3.20 -33.34 4.96
CA PHE A 77 2.41 -32.70 3.91
C PHE A 77 1.61 -31.51 4.44
N ILE A 78 0.95 -31.66 5.59
CA ILE A 78 0.19 -30.56 6.24
C ILE A 78 1.11 -29.39 6.60
N PHE A 79 2.30 -29.66 7.16
CA PHE A 79 3.29 -28.65 7.50
C PHE A 79 3.80 -27.91 6.26
N LEU A 80 4.02 -28.63 5.15
CA LEU A 80 4.45 -28.04 3.88
C LEU A 80 3.35 -27.17 3.24
N CYS A 81 2.09 -27.60 3.31
CA CYS A 81 0.94 -26.77 2.94
C CYS A 81 0.84 -25.51 3.80
N PHE A 82 1.10 -25.61 5.11
CA PHE A 82 1.13 -24.45 6.00
C PHE A 82 2.22 -23.45 5.60
N ILE A 83 3.44 -23.90 5.30
CA ILE A 83 4.52 -23.03 4.81
C ILE A 83 4.11 -22.33 3.52
N PHE A 84 3.46 -23.03 2.60
CA PHE A 84 2.97 -22.42 1.37
C PHE A 84 1.94 -21.31 1.64
N LEU A 85 0.97 -21.56 2.54
CA LEU A 85 -0.03 -20.58 2.96
C LEU A 85 0.59 -19.39 3.72
N SER A 86 1.61 -19.62 4.54
CA SER A 86 2.31 -18.57 5.27
C SER A 86 3.06 -17.66 4.30
N CYS A 87 3.78 -18.21 3.32
CA CYS A 87 4.44 -17.45 2.26
C CYS A 87 3.45 -16.61 1.45
N LEU A 88 2.28 -17.16 1.09
CA LEU A 88 1.22 -16.40 0.43
C LEU A 88 0.71 -15.24 1.31
N THR A 89 0.56 -15.46 2.61
CA THR A 89 0.13 -14.43 3.57
C THR A 89 1.16 -13.30 3.69
N VAL A 90 2.45 -13.64 3.75
CA VAL A 90 3.55 -12.66 3.76
C VAL A 90 3.61 -11.91 2.44
N MET A 91 3.46 -12.59 1.29
CA MET A 91 3.37 -11.93 -0.01
C MET A 91 2.18 -10.96 -0.07
N ASN A 92 1.03 -11.34 0.49
CA ASN A 92 -0.14 -10.47 0.58
C ASN A 92 0.12 -9.22 1.43
N MET A 93 0.97 -9.30 2.47
CA MET A 93 1.41 -8.13 3.25
C MET A 93 2.35 -7.21 2.43
N LEU A 94 3.26 -7.78 1.64
CA LEU A 94 4.17 -7.00 0.78
C LEU A 94 3.44 -6.27 -0.34
N ILE A 95 2.46 -6.92 -0.98
CA ILE A 95 1.66 -6.31 -2.04
C ILE A 95 0.89 -5.08 -1.51
N GLY A 96 0.35 -5.17 -0.28
CA GLY A 96 -0.33 -4.06 0.38
C GLY A 96 0.56 -2.82 0.52
N VAL A 97 1.80 -2.99 1.00
CA VAL A 97 2.75 -1.88 1.17
C VAL A 97 3.24 -1.33 -0.18
N LEU A 98 3.45 -2.19 -1.17
CA LEU A 98 3.87 -1.77 -2.51
C LEU A 98 2.80 -0.90 -3.18
N CYS A 99 1.52 -1.25 -3.04
CA CYS A 99 0.44 -0.42 -3.55
C CYS A 99 0.36 0.95 -2.87
N GLU A 100 0.63 1.03 -1.56
CA GLU A 100 0.67 2.30 -0.82
C GLU A 100 1.79 3.20 -1.34
N VAL A 101 3.01 2.66 -1.51
CA VAL A 101 4.16 3.41 -2.05
C VAL A 101 3.93 3.85 -3.50
N VAL A 102 3.40 2.96 -4.35
CA VAL A 102 3.09 3.29 -5.76
C VAL A 102 2.04 4.40 -5.84
N SER A 103 1.01 4.37 -4.99
CA SER A 103 0.00 5.44 -4.94
C SER A 103 0.60 6.76 -4.47
N ALA A 104 1.52 6.74 -3.50
CA ALA A 104 2.21 7.94 -3.02
C ALA A 104 3.10 8.55 -4.12
N VAL A 105 3.86 7.73 -4.87
CA VAL A 105 4.66 8.19 -6.01
C VAL A 105 3.77 8.80 -7.09
N LYS A 106 2.65 8.15 -7.42
CA LYS A 106 1.69 8.68 -8.39
C LYS A 106 1.14 10.07 -8.00
N GLN A 107 0.81 10.27 -6.72
CA GLN A 107 0.33 11.57 -6.24
C GLN A 107 1.41 12.66 -6.33
N LEU A 108 2.67 12.31 -6.06
CA LEU A 108 3.80 13.22 -6.20
C LEU A 108 4.00 13.67 -7.66
N GLU A 109 3.93 12.73 -8.59
CA GLU A 109 4.02 12.99 -10.03
C GLU A 109 2.86 13.89 -10.52
N GLU A 110 1.61 13.59 -10.10
CA GLU A 110 0.44 14.40 -10.45
C GLU A 110 0.55 15.84 -9.88
N GLN A 111 1.04 16.01 -8.65
CA GLN A 111 1.27 17.34 -8.06
C GLN A 111 2.37 18.11 -8.79
N THR A 112 3.46 17.44 -9.16
CA THR A 112 4.57 18.05 -9.89
C THR A 112 4.11 18.51 -11.28
N ALA A 113 3.36 17.66 -11.99
CA ALA A 113 2.80 17.99 -13.30
C ALA A 113 1.79 19.16 -13.22
N ALA A 114 0.91 19.18 -12.21
CA ALA A 114 -0.03 20.29 -12.02
C ALA A 114 0.69 21.61 -11.74
N HIS A 115 1.75 21.57 -10.93
CA HIS A 115 2.55 22.75 -10.60
C HIS A 115 3.32 23.27 -11.82
N GLU A 116 3.88 22.39 -12.65
CA GLU A 116 4.52 22.77 -13.92
C GLU A 116 3.52 23.38 -14.91
N LEU A 117 2.31 22.83 -15.03
CA LEU A 117 1.27 23.38 -15.90
C LEU A 117 0.82 24.79 -15.47
N VAL A 118 0.63 25.00 -14.16
CA VAL A 118 0.29 26.32 -13.63
C VAL A 118 1.43 27.29 -13.87
N LYS A 119 2.68 26.91 -13.57
CA LYS A 119 3.85 27.75 -13.85
C LYS A 119 4.00 28.09 -15.32
N GLY A 120 3.82 27.11 -16.22
CA GLY A 120 3.88 27.32 -17.66
C GLY A 120 2.77 28.26 -18.16
N THR A 121 1.53 28.05 -17.73
CA THR A 121 0.40 28.90 -18.12
C THR A 121 0.56 30.32 -17.61
N VAL A 122 1.00 30.49 -16.36
CA VAL A 122 1.29 31.80 -15.77
C VAL A 122 2.43 32.48 -16.53
N LEU A 123 3.54 31.78 -16.83
CA LEU A 123 4.64 32.37 -17.59
C LEU A 123 4.23 32.80 -19.00
N VAL A 124 3.37 32.04 -19.70
CA VAL A 124 2.87 32.44 -21.02
C VAL A 124 1.99 33.68 -20.92
N LEU A 125 1.10 33.75 -19.92
CA LEU A 125 0.27 34.93 -19.68
C LEU A 125 1.12 36.15 -19.33
N LEU A 126 2.13 35.99 -18.47
CA LEU A 126 3.05 37.07 -18.13
C LEU A 126 3.81 37.57 -19.36
N LYS A 127 4.31 36.67 -20.21
CA LYS A 127 4.99 37.04 -21.45
C LYS A 127 4.07 37.70 -22.49
N GLN A 128 2.76 37.47 -22.43
CA GLN A 128 1.78 38.16 -23.29
C GLN A 128 1.42 39.56 -22.76
N LEU A 129 1.57 39.79 -21.45
CA LEU A 129 1.30 41.09 -20.81
C LEU A 129 2.55 41.98 -20.74
N ASP A 130 3.74 41.41 -20.84
CA ASP A 130 5.04 42.11 -20.93
C ASP A 130 5.15 42.80 -22.30
N VAL A 131 4.79 44.08 -22.36
CA VAL A 131 4.75 44.87 -23.60
C VAL A 131 6.14 45.43 -23.94
N ASP A 132 6.99 45.60 -22.93
CA ASP A 132 8.32 46.17 -23.07
C ASP A 132 9.45 45.13 -23.19
N GLU A 133 9.12 43.83 -23.17
CA GLU A 133 10.04 42.68 -23.18
C GLU A 133 11.13 42.79 -22.10
N SER A 134 10.85 43.51 -21.02
CA SER A 134 11.82 43.76 -19.95
C SER A 134 12.04 42.53 -19.08
N GLY A 135 11.11 41.57 -19.09
CA GLY A 135 11.15 40.36 -18.27
C GLY A 135 10.66 40.55 -16.84
N ASP A 136 10.28 41.77 -16.45
CA ASP A 136 9.76 42.17 -15.13
C ASP A 136 8.46 42.98 -15.29
N ILE A 137 7.48 42.82 -14.39
CA ILE A 137 6.23 43.59 -14.48
C ILE A 137 6.43 44.99 -13.91
N SER A 138 6.35 46.00 -14.78
CA SER A 138 6.41 47.41 -14.40
C SER A 138 5.12 47.89 -13.69
N LYS A 139 5.18 49.00 -12.93
CA LYS A 139 4.01 49.51 -12.18
C LYS A 139 2.85 49.92 -13.09
N GLU A 140 3.12 50.16 -14.36
CA GLU A 140 2.13 50.52 -15.38
C GLU A 140 1.40 49.29 -15.96
N GLU A 141 2.02 48.11 -15.93
CA GLU A 141 1.46 46.84 -16.45
C GLU A 141 0.70 46.04 -15.37
N MET A 142 1.03 46.28 -14.10
CA MET A 142 0.37 45.68 -12.93
C MET A 142 -1.18 45.79 -12.92
N PRO A 143 -1.81 46.93 -13.29
CA PRO A 143 -3.28 47.01 -13.34
C PRO A 143 -3.92 46.15 -14.45
N LEU A 144 -3.23 45.86 -15.57
CA LEU A 144 -3.74 44.98 -16.63
C LEU A 144 -3.88 43.53 -16.16
N VAL A 145 -3.01 43.09 -15.26
CA VAL A 145 -3.08 41.76 -14.61
C VAL A 145 -4.37 41.61 -13.80
N PHE A 146 -4.78 42.67 -13.08
CA PHE A 146 -5.97 42.64 -12.21
C PHE A 146 -7.31 42.80 -12.95
N ILE A 147 -7.29 43.30 -14.19
CA ILE A 147 -8.50 43.50 -15.03
C ILE A 147 -8.89 42.23 -15.81
N PHE A 148 -8.02 41.23 -15.88
CA PHE A 148 -8.23 39.95 -16.58
C PHE A 148 -8.59 38.71 -15.71
N PRO A 149 -9.32 38.80 -14.57
CA PRO A 149 -9.64 37.61 -13.77
C PRO A 149 -10.64 36.68 -14.48
N THR A 150 -11.46 37.20 -15.39
CA THR A 150 -12.51 36.44 -16.10
C THR A 150 -11.99 35.59 -17.25
N ALA A 151 -10.96 36.03 -17.99
CA ALA A 151 -10.35 35.20 -19.03
C ALA A 151 -9.47 34.09 -18.41
N PHE A 152 -8.82 34.38 -17.28
CA PHE A 152 -8.05 33.41 -16.52
C PHE A 152 -8.92 32.21 -16.09
N PHE A 153 -10.13 32.45 -15.57
CA PHE A 153 -11.06 31.40 -15.17
C PHE A 153 -11.64 30.61 -16.37
N PHE A 154 -11.93 31.30 -17.48
CA PHE A 154 -12.45 30.67 -18.70
C PHE A 154 -11.40 29.81 -19.44
N PHE A 155 -10.12 30.21 -19.40
CA PHE A 155 -9.02 29.49 -20.03
C PHE A 155 -8.54 28.29 -19.19
N LEU A 156 -8.47 28.43 -17.85
CA LEU A 156 -8.26 27.28 -16.96
C LEU A 156 -9.39 26.24 -17.12
N GLY A 157 -10.64 26.68 -17.28
CA GLY A 157 -11.78 25.80 -17.53
C GLY A 157 -11.65 24.95 -18.80
N ARG A 158 -11.06 25.48 -19.89
CA ARG A 158 -10.83 24.70 -21.13
C ARG A 158 -9.65 23.73 -21.03
N VAL A 159 -8.60 24.06 -20.28
CA VAL A 159 -7.47 23.14 -20.04
C VAL A 159 -7.90 21.98 -19.14
N PHE A 160 -8.71 22.23 -18.11
CA PHE A 160 -9.26 21.18 -17.23
C PHE A 160 -10.24 20.24 -17.94
N PHE A 161 -11.06 20.76 -18.87
CA PHE A 161 -12.02 19.95 -19.64
C PHE A 161 -11.32 19.01 -20.66
N PHE A 162 -10.12 19.36 -21.15
CA PHE A 162 -9.40 18.58 -22.16
C PHE A 162 -8.61 17.39 -21.58
N LEU A 163 -8.41 17.33 -20.25
CA LEU A 163 -7.56 16.31 -19.59
C LEU A 163 -8.32 15.14 -18.96
N GLY A 164 -9.64 15.02 -19.15
CA GLY A 164 -10.38 13.75 -18.98
C GLY A 164 -10.31 13.04 -17.61
N ARG A 165 -9.76 13.68 -16.57
CA ARG A 165 -9.66 13.13 -15.21
C ARG A 165 -10.03 14.20 -14.19
N PHE A 166 -11.32 14.35 -13.92
CA PHE A 166 -11.85 14.33 -12.56
C PHE A 166 -13.38 14.29 -12.57
N SER A 167 -13.94 13.32 -11.86
CA SER A 167 -15.33 13.31 -11.42
C SER A 167 -15.53 14.53 -10.52
N VAL A 168 -16.20 15.56 -11.03
CA VAL A 168 -16.65 16.70 -10.21
C VAL A 168 -17.68 16.15 -9.20
N PRO A 169 -17.45 16.24 -7.87
CA PRO A 169 -18.54 16.03 -6.93
C PRO A 169 -19.57 17.14 -7.18
N THR A 170 -20.79 16.73 -7.50
CA THR A 170 -21.96 17.52 -7.93
C THR A 170 -22.46 18.56 -6.90
N GLY A 171 -21.65 19.00 -5.94
CA GLY A 171 -22.06 19.87 -4.83
C GLY A 171 -21.81 21.37 -5.00
N CYS A 172 -21.02 21.81 -5.99
CA CYS A 172 -20.56 23.21 -6.04
C CYS A 172 -21.25 24.10 -7.09
N LEU A 173 -22.31 23.62 -7.77
CA LEU A 173 -23.04 24.42 -8.75
C LEU A 173 -24.25 25.19 -8.17
N SER A 174 -24.60 25.00 -6.89
CA SER A 174 -25.82 25.56 -6.31
C SER A 174 -25.68 26.94 -5.66
N VAL A 175 -24.47 27.50 -5.51
CA VAL A 175 -24.25 28.73 -4.72
C VAL A 175 -24.11 29.99 -5.59
N CYS A 176 -24.05 29.87 -6.93
CA CYS A 176 -23.93 31.04 -7.82
C CYS A 176 -25.23 31.45 -8.53
N LEU A 177 -26.37 30.84 -8.20
CA LEU A 177 -27.67 31.21 -8.78
C LEU A 177 -28.71 31.50 -7.68
N SER A 178 -28.47 32.51 -6.86
CA SER A 178 -29.49 33.27 -6.11
C SER A 178 -28.95 34.63 -5.71
#